data_AF-A0A0K8TBA0-F1
#
_entry.id   AF-A0A0K8TBA0-F1
#
_cell.length_a   1.000
_cell.length_b   1.000
_cell.length_c   1.000
_cell.angle_alpha   90.00
_cell.angle_beta   90.00
_cell.angle_gamma   90.00
#
_symmetry.space_group_name_H-M   'P 1'
#
loop_
_entity.id
_entity.type
_entity.pdbx_description
1 polymer ?
#
loop_
_entity_poly.entity_id
_entity_poly.type
_entity_poly.pdbx_seq_one_letter_code
_entity_poly.pdbx_strand_id
1 'polypeptide(L)'
;VFIGKKICDPELMKGVMDALFSEIQPDQDPMKPSPEYRRKLACSLLYRFMLSVGNQKVKGSVRSGGEELVRALSTATQDFNVSEKYSPAGQPIQKLEALSQTSGEAEYVDDIPKFPNEHYAAFILAEEA
;
A
#
# COMPACT_ATOMS: atom_id res chain seq x y z
N VAL A 1 -28.68 -10.95 18.78
CA VAL A 1 -28.93 -9.72 19.58
C VAL A 1 -29.18 -8.46 18.73
N PHE A 2 -28.61 -8.35 17.53
CA PHE A 2 -28.70 -7.12 16.72
C PHE A 2 -29.74 -7.14 15.58
N ILE A 3 -30.54 -8.21 15.46
CA ILE A 3 -31.58 -8.35 14.43
C ILE A 3 -32.70 -7.33 14.66
N GLY A 4 -33.13 -6.66 13.58
CA GLY A 4 -34.24 -5.69 13.60
C GLY A 4 -33.87 -4.29 14.14
N LYS A 5 -32.61 -4.03 14.47
CA LYS A 5 -32.14 -2.73 14.98
C LYS A 5 -31.66 -1.81 13.84
N LYS A 6 -31.73 -0.49 14.06
CA LYS A 6 -31.30 0.52 13.08
C LYS A 6 -29.78 0.67 13.08
N ILE A 7 -29.15 0.46 11.92
CA ILE A 7 -27.68 0.43 11.78
C ILE A 7 -26.97 1.74 12.18
N CYS A 8 -27.60 2.90 11.99
CA CYS A 8 -26.99 4.21 12.26
C CYS A 8 -27.16 4.71 13.71
N ASP A 9 -27.70 3.88 14.61
CA ASP A 9 -27.87 4.25 16.02
C ASP A 9 -26.52 4.21 16.75
N PRO A 10 -26.05 5.32 17.37
CA PRO A 10 -24.76 5.37 18.06
C PRO A 10 -24.59 4.31 19.16
N GLU A 11 -25.66 4.02 19.90
CA GLU A 11 -25.62 3.01 20.97
C GLU A 11 -25.45 1.60 20.39
N LEU A 12 -26.13 1.31 19.27
CA LEU A 12 -25.97 0.05 18.55
C LEU A 12 -24.54 -0.10 18.03
N MET A 13 -24.00 0.93 17.36
CA MET A 13 -22.65 0.88 16.80
C MET A 13 -21.61 0.59 17.87
N LYS A 14 -21.68 1.28 19.02
CA LYS A 14 -20.79 1.02 20.15
C LYS A 14 -20.95 -0.41 20.68
N GLY A 15 -22.18 -0.86 20.91
CA GLY A 15 -22.44 -2.21 21.42
C GLY A 15 -21.96 -3.32 20.48
N VAL A 16 -22.07 -3.14 19.17
CA VAL A 16 -21.56 -4.10 18.19
C VAL A 16 -20.03 -4.10 18.17
N MET A 17 -19.38 -2.93 18.28
CA MET A 17 -17.92 -2.84 18.36
C MET A 17 -17.37 -3.52 19.61
N ASP A 18 -17.98 -3.27 20.77
CA ASP A 18 -17.55 -3.85 22.05
C ASP A 18 -17.73 -5.38 22.04
N ALA A 19 -18.82 -5.87 21.43
CA ALA A 19 -19.06 -7.31 21.24
C ALA A 19 -18.00 -7.92 20.31
N LEU A 20 -17.76 -7.32 19.13
CA LEU A 20 -16.80 -7.82 18.16
C LEU A 20 -15.36 -7.81 18.71
N PHE A 21 -14.99 -6.76 19.45
CA PHE A 21 -13.67 -6.64 20.06
C PHE A 21 -13.43 -7.72 21.11
N SER A 22 -14.48 -8.15 21.82
CA SER A 22 -14.41 -9.20 22.83
C SER A 22 -14.41 -10.61 22.22
N GLU A 23 -15.13 -10.79 21.11
CA GLU A 23 -15.26 -12.05 20.38
C GLU A 23 -14.00 -12.38 19.56
N ILE A 24 -13.42 -11.38 18.89
CA ILE A 24 -12.23 -11.59 18.06
C ILE A 24 -10.99 -11.72 18.95
N GLN A 25 -10.46 -12.94 19.03
CA GLN A 25 -9.23 -13.28 19.75
C GLN A 25 -8.22 -13.89 18.79
N PRO A 26 -7.38 -13.08 18.12
CA PRO A 26 -6.42 -13.61 17.16
C PRO A 26 -5.28 -14.37 17.86
N ASP A 27 -4.85 -15.45 17.23
CA ASP A 27 -3.71 -16.30 17.60
C ASP A 27 -2.40 -15.51 17.65
N GLN A 28 -1.46 -15.85 18.55
CA GLN A 28 -0.10 -15.30 18.46
C GLN A 28 0.67 -16.08 17.39
N ASP A 29 1.04 -15.41 16.30
CA ASP A 29 1.79 -16.00 15.19
C ASP A 29 2.85 -14.99 14.72
N PRO A 30 4.17 -15.30 14.85
CA PRO A 30 5.26 -14.42 14.43
C PRO A 30 5.27 -14.11 12.93
N MET A 31 4.67 -14.97 12.09
CA MET A 31 4.58 -14.77 10.65
C MET A 31 3.42 -13.85 10.25
N LYS A 32 2.51 -13.54 11.17
CA LYS A 32 1.35 -12.68 10.93
C LYS A 32 1.52 -11.30 11.60
N PRO A 33 0.78 -10.29 11.13
CA PRO A 33 0.63 -9.04 11.88
C PRO A 33 0.10 -9.28 13.29
N SER A 34 0.47 -8.39 14.21
CA SER A 34 0.17 -8.53 15.63
C SER A 34 -1.32 -8.79 15.89
N PRO A 35 -1.68 -9.61 16.90
CA PRO A 35 -3.08 -9.85 17.24
C PRO A 35 -3.86 -8.58 17.58
N GLU A 36 -3.19 -7.61 18.20
CA GLU A 36 -3.79 -6.31 18.48
C GLU A 36 -4.20 -5.58 17.20
N TYR A 37 -3.32 -5.56 16.19
CA TYR A 37 -3.59 -4.96 14.89
C TYR A 37 -4.76 -5.66 14.19
N ARG A 38 -4.74 -6.99 14.11
CA ARG A 38 -5.79 -7.78 13.44
C ARG A 38 -7.17 -7.56 14.07
N ARG A 39 -7.24 -7.51 15.40
CA ARG A 39 -8.48 -7.21 16.13
C ARG A 39 -8.98 -5.80 15.84
N LYS A 40 -8.12 -4.78 15.90
CA LYS A 40 -8.47 -3.39 15.59
C LYS A 40 -8.92 -3.23 14.13
N LEU A 41 -8.26 -3.94 13.20
CA LEU A 41 -8.59 -3.92 11.78
C LEU A 41 -10.01 -4.46 11.54
N ALA A 42 -10.39 -5.57 12.17
CA ALA A 42 -11.72 -6.12 12.04
C ALA A 42 -12.81 -5.14 12.51
N CYS A 43 -12.63 -4.51 13.68
CA CYS A 43 -13.52 -3.45 14.16
C CYS A 43 -13.57 -2.26 13.18
N SER A 44 -12.44 -1.84 12.64
CA SER A 44 -12.35 -0.73 11.69
C SER A 44 -13.07 -1.03 10.36
N LEU A 45 -12.96 -2.26 9.86
CA LEU A 45 -13.66 -2.71 8.65
C LEU A 45 -15.17 -2.73 8.85
N LEU A 46 -15.64 -3.21 10.01
CA LEU A 46 -17.06 -3.15 10.35
C LEU A 46 -17.53 -1.69 10.47
N TYR A 47 -16.73 -0.82 11.06
CA TYR A 47 -17.06 0.60 11.21
C TYR A 47 -17.21 1.27 9.85
N ARG A 48 -16.25 1.03 8.95
CA ARG A 48 -16.27 1.47 7.57
C ARG A 48 -17.55 1.03 6.86
N PHE A 49 -17.95 -0.23 7.01
CA PHE A 49 -19.20 -0.76 6.46
C PHE A 49 -20.44 -0.04 7.02
N MET A 50 -20.52 0.17 8.34
CA MET A 50 -21.64 0.89 8.95
C MET A 50 -21.74 2.33 8.44
N LEU A 51 -20.61 3.01 8.27
CA LEU A 51 -20.54 4.36 7.72
C LEU A 51 -20.97 4.39 6.24
N SER A 52 -20.54 3.42 5.43
CA SER A 52 -20.88 3.36 4.01
C SER A 52 -22.38 3.11 3.79
N VAL A 53 -23.00 2.24 4.60
CA VAL A 53 -24.45 2.00 4.58
C VAL A 53 -25.24 3.21 5.13
N GLY A 54 -24.72 3.86 6.16
CA GLY A 54 -25.37 5.02 6.78
C GLY A 54 -25.43 6.25 5.88
N ASN A 55 -24.45 6.43 4.99
CA ASN A 55 -24.36 7.51 4.01
C ASN A 55 -24.73 8.89 4.62
N GLN A 56 -25.79 9.56 4.16
CA GLN A 56 -26.20 10.89 4.65
C GLN A 56 -26.75 10.92 6.09
N LYS A 57 -26.96 9.76 6.71
CA LYS A 57 -27.52 9.67 8.08
C LYS A 57 -26.46 9.78 9.17
N VAL A 58 -25.18 9.73 8.80
CA VAL A 58 -24.06 9.87 9.74
C VAL A 58 -23.58 11.31 9.82
N LYS A 59 -22.90 11.69 10.90
CA LYS A 59 -22.32 13.03 11.04
C LYS A 59 -21.30 13.29 9.92
N GLY A 60 -21.31 14.49 9.34
CA GLY A 60 -20.40 14.86 8.25
C GLY A 60 -18.92 14.65 8.55
N SER A 61 -18.50 14.81 9.81
CA SER A 61 -17.11 14.64 10.24
C SER A 61 -16.57 13.21 10.15
N VAL A 62 -17.45 12.19 10.14
CA VAL A 62 -17.04 10.76 10.06
C VAL A 62 -17.36 10.13 8.71
N ARG A 63 -18.02 10.87 7.81
CA ARG A 63 -18.56 10.34 6.55
C ARG A 63 -17.47 9.79 5.62
N SER A 64 -16.33 10.48 5.51
CA SER A 64 -15.20 10.04 4.69
C SER A 64 -14.64 8.68 5.10
N GLY A 65 -14.85 8.24 6.36
CA GLY A 65 -14.41 6.93 6.83
C GLY A 65 -15.15 5.75 6.18
N GLY A 66 -16.31 5.98 5.55
CA GLY A 66 -17.07 4.97 4.79
C GLY A 66 -16.83 5.02 3.28
N GLU A 67 -16.08 6.00 2.79
CA GLU A 67 -15.85 6.19 1.36
C GLU A 67 -14.71 5.28 0.84
N GLU A 68 -14.64 5.11 -0.47
CA GLU A 68 -13.52 4.40 -1.12
C GLU A 68 -12.32 5.33 -1.24
N LEU A 69 -11.11 4.80 -1.06
CA LEU A 69 -9.91 5.59 -1.26
C LEU A 69 -9.73 5.86 -2.75
N VAL A 70 -10.00 7.10 -3.18
CA VAL A 70 -9.81 7.52 -4.58
C VAL A 70 -8.43 8.14 -4.75
N ARG A 71 -7.59 7.51 -5.58
CA ARG A 71 -6.31 8.08 -5.98
C ARG A 71 -6.55 9.15 -7.05
N ALA A 72 -6.24 10.41 -6.73
CA ALA A 72 -6.27 11.49 -7.70
C ALA A 72 -5.20 11.33 -8.79
N LEU A 73 -5.39 12.03 -9.91
CA LEU A 73 -4.39 12.09 -10.98
C LEU A 73 -3.11 12.74 -10.44
N SER A 74 -1.95 12.11 -10.67
CA SER A 74 -0.66 12.66 -10.27
C SER A 74 -0.35 13.94 -11.04
N THR A 75 0.18 14.94 -10.34
CA THR A 75 0.68 16.19 -10.93
C THR A 75 2.13 16.43 -10.49
N ALA A 76 2.92 17.11 -11.32
CA ALA A 76 4.31 17.42 -11.04
C ALA A 76 4.68 18.79 -11.63
N THR A 77 5.54 19.53 -10.93
CA THR A 77 6.12 20.81 -11.37
C THR A 77 7.64 20.71 -11.25
N GLN A 78 8.35 21.15 -12.28
CA GLN A 78 9.82 21.22 -12.28
C GLN A 78 10.21 22.66 -12.59
N ASP A 79 11.07 23.24 -11.75
CA ASP A 79 11.61 24.59 -11.91
C ASP A 79 13.12 24.53 -11.74
N PHE A 80 13.86 24.88 -12.80
CA PHE A 80 15.32 24.87 -12.80
C PHE A 80 15.87 25.86 -13.82
N ASN A 81 17.03 26.43 -13.51
CA ASN A 81 17.73 27.36 -14.40
C ASN A 81 18.59 26.58 -15.42
N VAL A 82 18.54 26.99 -16.68
CA VAL A 82 19.39 26.47 -17.75
C VAL A 82 20.45 27.51 -18.10
N SER A 83 21.71 27.10 -18.23
CA SER A 83 22.81 27.99 -18.64
C SER A 83 23.49 27.46 -19.90
N GLU A 84 23.69 28.32 -20.88
CA GLU A 84 24.42 27.99 -22.11
C GLU A 84 25.93 28.22 -22.00
N LYS A 85 26.39 28.88 -20.92
CA LYS A 85 27.78 29.32 -20.76
C LYS A 85 28.79 28.16 -20.83
N TYR A 86 28.40 26.97 -20.39
CA TYR A 86 29.26 25.78 -20.36
C TYR A 86 28.62 24.59 -21.09
N SER A 87 27.77 24.85 -22.09
CA SER A 87 27.07 23.80 -22.84
C SER A 87 28.04 22.71 -23.33
N PRO A 88 27.74 21.40 -23.10
CA PRO A 88 26.47 20.83 -22.61
C PRO A 88 26.26 20.82 -21.09
N ALA A 89 27.25 21.22 -20.29
CA ALA A 89 27.13 21.20 -18.83
C ALA A 89 26.07 22.20 -18.33
N GLY A 90 25.12 21.72 -17.54
CA GLY A 90 23.99 22.51 -17.03
C GLY A 90 22.72 22.46 -17.87
N GLN A 91 22.70 21.68 -18.96
CA GLN A 91 21.50 21.40 -19.74
C GLN A 91 20.81 20.10 -19.25
N PRO A 92 19.47 20.00 -19.34
CA PRO A 92 18.70 18.81 -18.97
C PRO A 92 18.82 17.75 -20.08
N ILE A 93 20.00 17.14 -20.19
CA ILE A 93 20.28 16.15 -21.22
C ILE A 93 19.75 14.79 -20.76
N GLN A 94 19.09 14.09 -21.68
CA GLN A 94 18.65 12.73 -21.45
C GLN A 94 19.85 11.85 -21.08
N LYS A 95 19.68 10.98 -20.09
CA LYS A 95 20.70 9.97 -19.75
C LYS A 95 21.08 9.20 -21.01
N LEU A 96 22.38 9.02 -21.24
CA LEU A 96 22.93 8.42 -22.46
C LEU A 96 22.33 7.03 -22.74
N GLU A 97 22.21 6.21 -21.71
CA GLU A 97 21.69 4.84 -21.82
C GLU A 97 20.16 4.77 -21.70
N ALA A 98 19.44 5.89 -21.58
CA ALA A 98 18.01 5.88 -21.33
C ALA A 98 17.23 5.10 -22.40
N LEU A 99 17.59 5.29 -23.67
CA LEU A 99 16.93 4.58 -24.77
C LEU A 99 17.17 3.07 -24.65
N SER A 100 18.43 2.65 -24.47
CA SER A 100 18.81 1.25 -24.26
C SER A 100 18.13 0.63 -23.05
N GLN A 101 17.96 1.38 -21.96
CA GLN A 101 17.23 0.93 -20.77
C GLN A 101 15.74 0.75 -21.04
N THR A 102 15.13 1.65 -21.82
CA THR A 102 13.70 1.57 -22.17
C THR A 102 13.39 0.58 -23.30
N SER A 103 14.35 0.27 -24.16
CA SER A 103 14.23 -0.74 -25.22
C SER A 103 14.55 -2.16 -24.73
N GLY A 104 15.24 -2.30 -23.59
CA GLY A 104 15.73 -3.58 -23.09
C GLY A 104 17.06 -4.01 -23.72
N GLU A 105 17.78 -3.11 -24.38
CA GLU A 105 19.10 -3.37 -25.00
C GLU A 105 20.26 -3.10 -24.04
N ALA A 106 20.01 -2.40 -22.92
CA ALA A 106 21.02 -2.21 -21.89
C ALA A 106 21.34 -3.57 -21.23
N GLU A 107 22.57 -4.03 -21.39
CA GLU A 107 23.05 -5.29 -20.84
C GLU A 107 23.42 -5.13 -19.35
N TYR A 108 22.78 -5.90 -18.49
CA TYR A 108 23.13 -6.10 -17.09
C TYR A 108 23.86 -7.45 -16.92
N VAL A 109 24.39 -7.71 -15.72
CA VAL A 109 25.25 -8.88 -15.45
C VAL A 109 24.60 -10.21 -15.85
N ASP A 110 23.29 -10.35 -15.65
CA ASP A 110 22.53 -11.58 -15.97
C ASP A 110 22.09 -11.64 -17.45
N ASP A 111 22.20 -10.54 -18.20
CA ASP A 111 21.88 -10.47 -19.63
C ASP A 111 23.05 -10.94 -20.51
N ILE A 112 24.27 -10.99 -19.95
CA ILE A 112 25.47 -11.44 -20.64
C ILE A 112 25.24 -12.87 -21.17
N PRO A 113 25.48 -13.14 -22.48
CA PRO A 113 25.27 -14.45 -23.05
C PRO A 113 26.04 -15.55 -22.34
N LYS A 114 25.40 -16.70 -22.22
CA LYS A 114 25.95 -17.87 -21.53
C LYS A 114 27.25 -18.34 -22.18
N PHE A 115 28.27 -18.58 -21.36
CA PHE A 115 29.51 -19.17 -21.86
C PHE A 115 29.37 -20.69 -22.04
N PRO A 116 30.07 -21.30 -23.01
CA PRO A 116 30.13 -22.75 -23.12
C PRO A 116 30.66 -23.38 -21.82
N ASN A 117 29.91 -24.34 -21.27
CA ASN A 117 30.20 -25.00 -19.99
C ASN A 117 30.18 -24.08 -18.76
N GLU A 118 29.45 -22.97 -18.79
CA GLU A 118 29.19 -22.20 -17.57
C GLU A 118 28.39 -23.03 -16.54
N HIS A 119 28.60 -22.71 -15.25
CA HIS A 119 27.93 -23.38 -14.14
C HIS A 119 27.19 -22.37 -13.27
N TYR A 120 26.21 -22.85 -12.52
CA TYR A 120 25.43 -22.06 -11.58
C TYR A 120 25.80 -22.43 -10.15
N ALA A 121 25.82 -21.43 -9.27
CA ALA A 121 26.02 -21.62 -7.84
C ALA A 121 24.79 -21.11 -7.08
N ALA A 122 24.45 -21.79 -6.00
CA ALA A 122 23.43 -21.37 -5.06
C ALA A 122 23.99 -21.50 -3.64
N PHE A 123 23.70 -20.52 -2.80
CA PHE A 123 24.05 -20.59 -1.39
C PHE A 123 23.03 -21.46 -0.64
N ILE A 124 23.51 -22.28 0.29
CA ILE A 124 22.68 -22.88 1.33
C ILE A 124 22.73 -21.89 2.50
N LEU A 125 21.60 -21.23 2.74
CA LEU A 125 21.47 -20.27 3.84
C LEU A 125 21.18 -21.02 5.14
N ALA A 126 21.59 -20.44 6.27
CA ALA A 126 21.21 -20.98 7.57
C ALA A 126 19.69 -20.92 7.75
N GLU A 127 19.09 -22.00 8.26
CA GLU A 127 17.64 -22.08 8.51
C GLU A 127 17.25 -21.41 9.84
N GLU A 128 18.24 -21.19 10.71
CA GLU A 128 18.08 -20.61 12.05
C GLU A 128 19.15 -19.53 12.30
N ALA A 129 18.83 -18.57 13.17
CA ALA A 129 19.66 -17.40 13.47
C ALA A 129 20.80 -17.69 14.46
#